data_AF-A0A178E9F6-F1
#
_entry.id   AF-A0A178E9F6-F1
#
_cell.length_a   1.000
_cell.length_b   1.000
_cell.length_c   1.000
_cell.angle_alpha   90.00
_cell.angle_beta   90.00
_cell.angle_gamma   90.00
#
_symmetry.space_group_name_H-M   'P 1'
#
loop_
_entity.id
_entity.type
_entity.pdbx_description
1 polymer ?
#
loop_
_entity_poly.entity_id
_entity_poly.type
_entity_poly.pdbx_seq_one_letter_code
_entity_poly.pdbx_strand_id
1 'polypeptide(L)'
;MSTLSTNAAIPEALQTKFDLGIWYTLFNWSNLTVAVQSQWGGPDSSDKRDWLAGQISELFASEPATDAEDVEVMLLQVLEDEFGMRLEDETEVAVARDIMAIRQEIQEGNTETVDRLQKKWEARKGKEIDTGNVNVKETNQEGEWDSVDEETDEDEDVDMSDAPALVPAKSKPEPEVDDDGFTKVVGKKKR
;
A
#
# COMPACT_ATOMS: atom_id res chain seq x y z
N MET A 1 7.48 36.76 0.25
CA MET A 1 8.56 36.54 -0.73
C MET A 1 8.49 35.08 -1.10
N SER A 2 7.69 34.74 -2.10
CA SER A 2 7.46 33.37 -2.54
C SER A 2 8.70 32.91 -3.30
N THR A 3 9.49 32.04 -2.70
CA THR A 3 10.60 31.38 -3.39
C THR A 3 9.98 30.38 -4.37
N LEU A 4 9.96 30.76 -5.66
CA LEU A 4 9.72 29.83 -6.75
C LEU A 4 10.80 28.76 -6.67
N SER A 5 10.44 27.57 -6.18
CA SER A 5 11.34 26.43 -6.21
C SER A 5 11.58 26.11 -7.69
N THR A 6 12.80 26.35 -8.15
CA THR A 6 13.13 26.15 -9.55
C THR A 6 13.28 24.65 -9.73
N ASN A 7 12.31 24.02 -10.37
CA ASN A 7 12.29 22.59 -10.70
C ASN A 7 13.38 22.28 -11.75
N ALA A 8 14.64 22.40 -11.34
CA ALA A 8 15.81 22.21 -12.17
C ALA A 8 16.21 20.73 -12.21
N ALA A 9 16.75 20.31 -13.35
CA ALA A 9 17.30 18.97 -13.51
C ALA A 9 18.45 18.74 -12.51
N ILE A 10 18.51 17.53 -11.97
CA ILE A 10 19.56 17.13 -11.02
C ILE A 10 20.89 17.02 -11.79
N PRO A 11 22.00 17.56 -11.26
CA PRO A 11 23.31 17.39 -11.89
C PRO A 11 23.69 15.91 -11.98
N GLU A 12 24.21 15.47 -13.14
CA GLU A 12 24.62 14.07 -13.38
C GLU A 12 25.58 13.53 -12.32
N ALA A 13 26.50 14.38 -11.82
CA ALA A 13 27.44 14.02 -10.76
C ALA A 13 26.77 13.74 -9.39
N LEU A 14 25.53 14.19 -9.20
CA LEU A 14 24.74 14.00 -7.99
C LEU A 14 23.56 13.04 -8.21
N GLN A 15 23.31 12.60 -9.45
CA GLN A 15 22.25 11.65 -9.78
C GLN A 15 22.39 10.37 -8.96
N THR A 16 23.59 9.79 -8.91
CA THR A 16 23.83 8.57 -8.11
C THR A 16 23.55 8.77 -6.63
N LYS A 17 23.82 9.96 -6.08
CA LYS A 17 23.48 10.27 -4.68
C LYS A 17 21.97 10.41 -4.47
N PHE A 18 21.27 10.96 -5.46
CA PHE A 18 19.82 11.06 -5.45
C PHE A 18 19.18 9.67 -5.50
N ASP A 19 19.63 8.80 -6.41
CA ASP A 19 19.17 7.42 -6.55
C ASP A 19 19.34 6.65 -5.24
N LEU A 20 20.51 6.79 -4.62
CA LEU A 20 20.78 6.21 -3.30
C LEU A 20 19.85 6.78 -2.22
N GLY A 21 19.57 8.08 -2.25
CA GLY A 21 18.65 8.74 -1.33
C GLY A 21 17.22 8.19 -1.43
N ILE A 22 16.72 8.03 -2.66
CA ILE A 22 15.40 7.41 -2.92
C ILE A 22 15.42 5.97 -2.39
N TRP A 23 16.45 5.20 -2.74
CA TRP A 23 16.58 3.82 -2.31
C TRP A 23 16.56 3.66 -0.78
N TYR A 24 17.33 4.45 -0.05
CA TYR A 24 17.33 4.41 1.42
C TYR A 24 16.00 4.85 2.03
N THR A 25 15.29 5.78 1.39
CA THR A 25 13.98 6.24 1.85
C THR A 25 12.94 5.13 1.71
N LEU A 26 12.90 4.47 0.55
CA LEU A 26 12.03 3.30 0.31
C LEU A 26 12.40 2.12 1.22
N PHE A 27 13.70 1.88 1.44
CA PHE A 27 14.16 0.83 2.35
C PHE A 27 13.75 1.09 3.82
N ASN A 28 13.67 2.35 4.24
CA ASN A 28 13.24 2.72 5.58
C ASN A 28 11.71 2.88 5.68
N TRP A 29 10.95 2.63 4.62
CA TRP A 29 9.51 2.68 4.66
C TRP A 29 8.94 1.37 5.22
N SER A 30 8.21 1.47 6.32
CA SER A 30 7.67 0.34 7.06
C SER A 30 6.70 -0.50 6.24
N ASN A 31 5.80 0.14 5.49
CA ASN A 31 4.77 -0.56 4.74
C ASN A 31 5.36 -1.38 3.59
N LEU A 32 6.30 -0.79 2.85
CA LEU A 32 7.04 -1.51 1.80
C LEU A 32 7.90 -2.64 2.38
N THR A 33 8.54 -2.42 3.54
CA THR A 33 9.30 -3.45 4.24
C THR A 33 8.43 -4.65 4.62
N VAL A 34 7.22 -4.42 5.14
CA VAL A 34 6.27 -5.51 5.44
C VAL A 34 5.83 -6.23 4.19
N ALA A 35 5.55 -5.51 3.11
CA ALA A 35 5.14 -6.11 1.86
C ALA A 35 6.23 -7.03 1.28
N VAL A 36 7.49 -6.63 1.38
CA VAL A 36 8.65 -7.45 0.99
C VAL A 36 8.81 -8.66 1.93
N GLN A 37 8.77 -8.47 3.25
CA GLN A 37 8.89 -9.57 4.21
C GLN A 37 7.76 -10.59 4.10
N SER A 38 6.56 -10.12 3.79
CA SER A 38 5.34 -10.93 3.62
C SER A 38 5.21 -11.47 2.19
N GLN A 39 6.15 -11.15 1.30
CA GLN A 39 6.19 -11.61 -0.09
C GLN A 39 4.92 -11.27 -0.90
N TRP A 40 4.27 -10.14 -0.61
CA TRP A 40 3.07 -9.71 -1.33
C TRP A 40 3.35 -9.38 -2.81
N GLY A 41 4.58 -8.95 -3.11
CA GLY A 41 5.06 -8.80 -4.48
C GLY A 41 5.68 -10.06 -5.10
N GLY A 42 5.54 -11.21 -4.45
CA GLY A 42 6.16 -12.47 -4.86
C GLY A 42 7.64 -12.61 -4.45
N PRO A 43 8.34 -13.63 -4.99
CA PRO A 43 9.72 -13.95 -4.63
C PRO A 43 10.70 -12.82 -4.95
N ASP A 44 10.39 -12.01 -5.97
CA ASP A 44 11.23 -10.90 -6.44
C ASP A 44 10.83 -9.56 -5.80
N SER A 45 10.08 -9.57 -4.69
CA SER A 45 9.61 -8.37 -3.99
C SER A 45 10.75 -7.42 -3.56
N SER A 46 11.93 -7.96 -3.19
CA SER A 46 13.11 -7.14 -2.93
C SER A 46 13.59 -6.40 -4.17
N ASP A 47 13.57 -7.07 -5.32
CA ASP A 47 14.07 -6.52 -6.58
C ASP A 47 13.08 -5.48 -7.13
N LYS A 48 11.78 -5.68 -6.89
CA LYS A 48 10.73 -4.69 -7.19
C LYS A 48 10.93 -3.38 -6.42
N ARG A 49 11.36 -3.42 -5.16
CA ARG A 49 11.71 -2.20 -4.40
C ARG A 49 12.86 -1.44 -5.08
N ASP A 50 13.88 -2.17 -5.51
CA ASP A 50 15.05 -1.57 -6.17
C ASP A 50 14.68 -1.02 -7.54
N TRP A 51 13.80 -1.71 -8.27
CA TRP A 51 13.19 -1.22 -9.52
C TRP A 51 12.37 0.06 -9.31
N LEU A 52 11.54 0.12 -8.26
CA LEU A 52 10.76 1.30 -7.93
C LEU A 52 11.65 2.53 -7.66
N ALA A 53 12.79 2.35 -6.99
CA ALA A 53 13.76 3.43 -6.80
C ALA A 53 14.25 4.00 -8.14
N GLY A 54 14.51 3.12 -9.11
CA GLY A 54 14.87 3.51 -10.48
C GLY A 54 13.74 4.22 -11.22
N GLN A 55 12.50 3.74 -11.10
CA GLN A 55 11.33 4.37 -11.73
C GLN A 55 11.09 5.79 -11.21
N ILE A 56 11.23 6.02 -9.90
CA ILE A 56 11.10 7.36 -9.31
C ILE A 56 12.23 8.26 -9.84
N SER A 57 13.46 7.76 -9.94
CA SER A 57 14.57 8.53 -10.52
C SER A 57 14.30 8.92 -11.98
N GLU A 58 13.80 7.98 -12.79
CA GLU A 58 13.42 8.22 -14.18
C GLU A 58 12.27 9.22 -14.30
N LEU A 59 11.30 9.19 -13.39
CA LEU A 59 10.21 10.18 -13.33
C LEU A 59 10.78 11.59 -13.19
N PHE A 60 11.74 11.80 -12.28
CA PHE A 60 12.38 13.10 -12.11
C PHE A 60 13.26 13.52 -13.29
N ALA A 61 13.83 12.54 -14.03
CA ALA A 61 14.61 12.80 -15.23
C ALA A 61 13.72 13.19 -16.43
N SER A 62 12.61 12.48 -16.61
CA SER A 62 11.64 12.71 -17.68
C SER A 62 10.81 13.98 -17.43
N GLU A 63 10.38 14.20 -16.19
CA GLU A 63 9.54 15.32 -15.78
C GLU A 63 10.22 16.09 -14.64
N PRO A 64 11.03 17.13 -14.94
CA PRO A 64 11.66 17.94 -13.89
C PRO A 64 10.64 18.70 -13.03
N ALA A 65 9.41 18.86 -13.55
CA ALA A 65 8.30 19.53 -12.91
C ALA A 65 7.59 18.70 -11.84
N THR A 66 7.93 17.41 -11.71
CA THR A 66 7.36 16.47 -10.74
C THR A 66 7.31 17.08 -9.34
N ASP A 67 6.13 17.04 -8.74
CA ASP A 67 5.90 17.45 -7.37
C ASP A 67 5.72 16.26 -6.42
N ALA A 68 5.37 16.52 -5.16
CA ALA A 68 5.18 15.47 -4.18
C ALA A 68 3.93 14.62 -4.48
N GLU A 69 2.90 15.20 -5.09
CA GLU A 69 1.64 14.51 -5.41
C GLU A 69 1.87 13.53 -6.57
N ASP A 70 2.67 13.91 -7.56
CA ASP A 70 3.06 13.01 -8.66
C ASP A 70 3.80 11.76 -8.16
N VAL A 71 4.74 11.95 -7.22
CA VAL A 71 5.47 10.83 -6.58
C VAL A 71 4.54 9.97 -5.74
N GLU A 72 3.63 10.58 -5.00
CA GLU A 72 2.63 9.87 -4.19
C GLU A 72 1.73 8.98 -5.07
N VAL A 73 1.19 9.52 -6.16
CA VAL A 73 0.37 8.77 -7.11
C VAL A 73 1.14 7.58 -7.68
N MET A 74 2.41 7.78 -8.07
CA MET A 74 3.26 6.69 -8.55
C MET A 74 3.49 5.62 -7.47
N LEU A 75 3.76 6.02 -6.23
CA LEU A 75 3.95 5.08 -5.12
C LEU A 75 2.69 4.24 -4.88
N LEU A 76 1.51 4.87 -4.84
CA LEU A 76 0.24 4.18 -4.64
C LEU A 76 -0.05 3.19 -5.77
N GLN A 77 0.13 3.60 -7.02
CA GLN A 77 -0.07 2.75 -8.19
C GLN A 77 0.84 1.51 -8.15
N VAL A 78 2.14 1.70 -7.90
CA VAL A 78 3.08 0.57 -7.85
C VAL A 78 2.77 -0.35 -6.66
N LEU A 79 2.39 0.18 -5.51
CA LEU A 79 2.01 -0.65 -4.37
C LEU A 79 0.75 -1.47 -4.63
N GLU A 80 -0.23 -0.91 -5.33
CA GLU A 80 -1.45 -1.64 -5.72
C GLU A 80 -1.15 -2.70 -6.78
N ASP A 81 -0.42 -2.35 -7.86
CA ASP A 81 -0.17 -3.24 -8.99
C ASP A 81 0.88 -4.33 -8.68
N GLU A 82 1.99 -3.94 -8.05
CA GLU A 82 3.14 -4.84 -7.85
C GLU A 82 3.10 -5.60 -6.53
N PHE A 83 2.48 -5.02 -5.50
CA PHE A 83 2.39 -5.58 -4.16
C PHE A 83 0.97 -5.89 -3.71
N GLY A 84 -0.07 -5.56 -4.49
CA GLY A 84 -1.46 -5.84 -4.14
C GLY A 84 -1.92 -5.15 -2.86
N MET A 85 -1.29 -4.03 -2.47
CA MET A 85 -1.53 -3.40 -1.18
C MET A 85 -2.14 -2.01 -1.33
N ARG A 86 -3.09 -1.71 -0.44
CA ARG A 86 -3.71 -0.40 -0.34
C ARG A 86 -3.31 0.24 0.98
N LEU A 87 -2.81 1.46 0.91
CA LEU A 87 -2.45 2.24 2.09
C LEU A 87 -3.68 3.02 2.59
N GLU A 88 -3.85 3.06 3.92
CA GLU A 88 -4.88 3.86 4.60
C GLU A 88 -4.25 4.81 5.64
N ASP A 89 -2.92 4.85 5.72
CA ASP A 89 -2.17 5.55 6.76
C ASP A 89 -1.44 6.81 6.28
N GLU A 90 -1.63 7.20 5.01
CA GLU A 90 -1.03 8.38 4.36
C GLU A 90 0.51 8.43 4.49
N THR A 91 1.15 7.26 4.67
CA THR A 91 2.61 7.20 4.79
C THR A 91 3.33 7.46 3.48
N GLU A 92 2.67 7.20 2.35
CA GLU A 92 3.09 7.55 1.00
C GLU A 92 3.38 9.06 0.89
N VAL A 93 2.55 9.90 1.51
CA VAL A 93 2.70 11.36 1.51
C VAL A 93 3.97 11.77 2.24
N ALA A 94 4.28 11.12 3.36
CA ALA A 94 5.49 11.37 4.13
C ALA A 94 6.75 10.97 3.34
N VAL A 95 6.71 9.80 2.68
CA VAL A 95 7.80 9.32 1.84
C VAL A 95 8.03 10.24 0.64
N ALA A 96 6.96 10.66 -0.04
CA ALA A 96 7.05 11.59 -1.17
C ALA A 96 7.66 12.94 -0.75
N ARG A 97 7.26 13.49 0.40
CA ARG A 97 7.86 14.70 0.97
C ARG A 97 9.35 14.54 1.29
N ASP A 98 9.74 13.40 1.85
CA ASP A 98 11.14 13.10 2.14
C ASP A 98 11.98 13.03 0.85
N ILE A 99 11.47 12.40 -0.21
CA ILE A 99 12.13 12.35 -1.53
C ILE A 99 12.28 13.76 -2.12
N MET A 100 11.25 14.60 -2.02
CA MET A 100 11.31 15.99 -2.48
C MET A 100 12.31 16.84 -1.68
N ALA A 101 12.39 16.63 -0.37
CA ALA A 101 13.39 17.29 0.46
C ALA A 101 14.82 16.89 0.06
N ILE A 102 15.06 15.60 -0.20
CA ILE A 102 16.36 15.10 -0.69
C ILE A 102 16.71 15.73 -2.04
N ARG A 103 15.73 15.85 -2.94
CA ARG A 103 15.92 16.51 -4.24
C ARG A 103 16.34 17.96 -4.08
N GLN A 104 15.65 18.71 -3.21
CA GLN A 104 15.97 20.11 -2.97
C GLN A 104 17.37 20.27 -2.36
N GLU A 105 17.72 19.46 -1.36
CA GLU A 105 19.05 19.49 -0.75
C GLU A 105 20.16 19.24 -1.80
N ILE A 106 19.95 18.26 -2.68
CA ILE A 106 20.90 17.92 -3.74
C ILE A 106 21.04 19.06 -4.75
N GLN A 107 19.96 19.76 -5.10
CA GLN A 107 20.02 20.96 -5.94
C GLN A 107 20.80 22.10 -5.28
N GLU A 108 20.70 22.22 -3.95
CA GLU A 108 21.48 23.17 -3.14
C GLU A 108 22.94 22.71 -2.91
N GLY A 109 23.29 21.49 -3.31
CA GLY A 109 24.60 20.88 -3.11
C GLY A 109 24.83 20.32 -1.71
N ASN A 110 23.77 20.22 -0.90
CA ASN A 110 23.80 19.58 0.41
C ASN A 110 23.45 18.08 0.26
N THR A 111 24.25 17.19 0.83
CA THR A 111 24.01 15.75 0.80
C THR A 111 23.90 15.14 2.19
N GLU A 112 23.70 15.98 3.21
CA GLU A 112 23.68 15.56 4.60
C GLU A 112 22.55 14.56 4.90
N THR A 113 21.35 14.73 4.33
CA THR A 113 20.25 13.78 4.54
C THR A 113 20.56 12.41 3.95
N VAL A 114 21.12 12.34 2.74
CA VAL A 114 21.53 11.08 2.11
C VAL A 114 22.65 10.41 2.92
N ASP A 115 23.66 11.17 3.34
CA ASP A 115 24.77 10.64 4.15
C ASP A 115 24.29 10.13 5.52
N ARG A 116 23.29 10.78 6.12
CA ARG A 116 22.64 10.34 7.36
C ARG A 116 21.84 9.05 7.14
N LEU A 117 21.10 8.94 6.05
CA LEU A 117 20.36 7.73 5.68
C LEU A 117 21.32 6.57 5.42
N GLN A 118 22.41 6.81 4.70
CA GLN A 118 23.46 5.82 4.47
C GLN A 118 24.07 5.34 5.80
N LYS A 119 24.46 6.24 6.72
CA LYS A 119 24.99 5.85 8.03
C LYS A 119 24.00 5.01 8.84
N LYS A 120 22.69 5.32 8.77
CA LYS A 120 21.65 4.51 9.42
C LYS A 120 21.58 3.11 8.82
N TRP A 121 21.67 2.99 7.50
CA TRP A 121 21.66 1.70 6.82
C TRP A 121 22.92 0.88 7.14
N GLU A 122 24.10 1.50 7.13
CA GLU A 122 25.37 0.87 7.52
C GLU A 122 25.35 0.42 8.99
N ALA A 123 24.81 1.24 9.90
CA ALA A 123 24.65 0.89 11.31
C ALA A 123 23.74 -0.32 11.52
N ARG A 124 22.74 -0.48 10.65
CA ARG A 124 21.86 -1.66 10.62
C ARG A 124 22.44 -2.84 9.84
N LYS A 125 23.62 -2.68 9.21
CA LYS A 125 24.26 -3.68 8.33
C LYS A 125 23.32 -4.19 7.23
N GLY A 126 22.50 -3.30 6.68
CA GLY A 126 21.49 -3.67 5.68
C GLY A 126 20.32 -4.51 6.21
N LYS A 127 20.13 -4.60 7.53
CA LYS A 127 18.89 -5.14 8.09
C LYS A 127 17.76 -4.14 7.93
N GLU A 128 16.62 -4.65 7.50
CA GLU A 128 15.36 -3.93 7.40
C GLU A 128 14.90 -3.40 8.76
N ILE A 129 14.01 -2.40 8.73
CA ILE A 129 13.51 -1.76 9.93
C ILE A 129 12.61 -2.70 10.74
N ASP A 130 12.56 -2.47 12.06
CA ASP A 130 11.61 -3.18 12.92
C ASP A 130 10.21 -2.66 12.62
N THR A 131 9.34 -3.54 12.11
CA THR A 131 8.06 -3.17 11.55
C THR A 131 6.87 -3.42 12.47
N GLY A 132 7.12 -3.55 13.78
CA GLY A 132 6.10 -3.83 14.80
C GLY A 132 4.95 -2.81 14.92
N ASN A 133 4.97 -1.72 14.14
CA ASN A 133 3.92 -0.69 14.12
C ASN A 133 2.97 -0.78 12.91
N VAL A 134 3.22 -1.64 11.92
CA VAL A 134 2.34 -1.77 10.75
C VAL A 134 1.17 -2.71 11.07
N ASN A 135 -0.05 -2.20 10.97
CA ASN A 135 -1.26 -2.98 11.19
C ASN A 135 -1.80 -3.49 9.84
N VAL A 136 -1.51 -4.75 9.51
CA VAL A 136 -2.01 -5.38 8.30
C VAL A 136 -3.40 -5.95 8.55
N LYS A 137 -4.38 -5.50 7.75
CA LYS A 137 -5.72 -6.09 7.71
C LYS A 137 -5.90 -6.80 6.38
N GLU A 138 -5.86 -8.13 6.39
CA GLU A 138 -6.20 -8.93 5.21
C GLU A 138 -7.69 -8.76 4.91
N THR A 139 -8.00 -7.98 3.87
CA THR A 139 -9.34 -7.91 3.30
C THR A 139 -9.36 -8.81 2.09
N ASN A 140 -9.98 -9.99 2.23
CA ASN A 140 -10.25 -10.85 1.09
C ASN A 140 -11.46 -10.26 0.38
N GLN A 141 -11.22 -9.26 -0.48
CA GLN A 141 -12.25 -8.70 -1.31
C GLN A 141 -12.48 -9.67 -2.48
N GLU A 142 -13.17 -10.78 -2.17
CA GLU A 142 -13.96 -11.52 -3.15
C GLU A 142 -15.15 -10.62 -3.54
N GLY A 143 -14.84 -9.46 -4.11
CA GLY A 143 -15.81 -8.52 -4.63
C GLY A 143 -16.27 -9.06 -5.95
N GLU A 144 -17.45 -9.67 -5.95
CA GLU A 144 -18.34 -9.72 -7.10
C GLU A 144 -18.12 -8.46 -7.94
N TRP A 145 -17.49 -8.64 -9.10
CA TRP A 145 -17.64 -7.73 -10.21
C TRP A 145 -19.13 -7.78 -10.55
N ASP A 146 -19.90 -6.91 -9.89
CA ASP A 146 -21.28 -6.62 -10.22
C ASP A 146 -21.27 -6.20 -11.68
N SER A 147 -21.62 -7.15 -12.54
CA SER A 147 -21.82 -6.92 -13.95
C SER A 147 -22.85 -5.81 -14.04
N VAL A 148 -22.40 -4.63 -14.44
CA VAL A 148 -23.24 -3.52 -14.91
C VAL A 148 -24.14 -4.09 -16.00
N ASP A 149 -25.34 -4.51 -15.61
CA ASP A 149 -26.46 -4.80 -16.50
C ASP A 149 -27.26 -3.50 -16.62
N GLU A 150 -26.74 -2.63 -17.48
CA GLU A 150 -27.41 -1.41 -17.91
C GLU A 150 -28.25 -1.79 -19.15
N GLU A 151 -29.56 -1.94 -18.97
CA GLU A 151 -30.61 -1.16 -19.66
C GLU A 151 -32.01 -1.82 -19.47
N THR A 152 -32.78 -1.20 -18.57
CA THR A 152 -34.20 -0.81 -18.68
C THR A 152 -35.06 -1.43 -19.78
N ASP A 153 -36.23 -1.98 -19.39
CA ASP A 153 -37.56 -1.33 -19.43
C ASP A 153 -38.64 -2.42 -19.50
N GLU A 154 -39.58 -2.45 -18.56
CA GLU A 154 -41.00 -2.73 -18.82
C GLU A 154 -41.79 -2.69 -17.49
N ASP A 155 -42.67 -1.70 -17.45
CA ASP A 155 -43.69 -1.46 -16.46
C ASP A 155 -44.53 -2.71 -16.16
N GLU A 156 -44.61 -3.12 -14.89
CA GLU A 156 -45.84 -3.74 -14.37
C GLU A 156 -46.03 -3.40 -12.89
N ASP A 157 -46.91 -2.41 -12.69
CA ASP A 157 -47.51 -1.97 -11.44
C ASP A 157 -48.27 -3.15 -10.79
N VAL A 158 -47.70 -3.77 -9.76
CA VAL A 158 -48.38 -4.77 -8.94
C VAL A 158 -48.54 -4.24 -7.51
N ASP A 159 -49.72 -3.69 -7.26
CA ASP A 159 -50.27 -3.39 -5.94
C ASP A 159 -50.36 -4.68 -5.10
N MET A 160 -49.36 -4.92 -4.26
CA MET A 160 -49.33 -6.02 -3.28
C MET A 160 -49.46 -5.46 -1.87
N SER A 161 -50.65 -4.94 -1.57
CA SER A 161 -51.13 -4.78 -0.20
C SER A 161 -51.50 -6.16 0.38
N ASP A 162 -50.54 -6.92 0.89
CA ASP A 162 -50.77 -7.90 1.97
C ASP A 162 -49.44 -8.30 2.63
N ALA A 163 -49.19 -7.78 3.84
CA ALA A 163 -47.99 -8.08 4.62
C ALA A 163 -48.22 -9.31 5.51
N PRO A 164 -47.50 -10.44 5.31
CA PRO A 164 -47.51 -11.52 6.27
C PRO A 164 -46.70 -11.11 7.51
N ALA A 165 -47.27 -11.30 8.70
CA ALA A 165 -46.67 -10.95 9.98
C ALA A 165 -45.27 -11.58 10.19
N LEU A 166 -44.34 -10.75 10.69
CA LEU A 166 -43.00 -11.11 11.14
C LEU A 166 -43.08 -12.29 12.13
N VAL A 167 -42.66 -13.47 11.69
CA VAL A 167 -42.41 -14.58 12.59
C VAL A 167 -41.22 -14.22 13.50
N PRO A 168 -41.34 -14.33 14.83
CA PRO A 168 -40.22 -14.05 15.72
C PRO A 168 -39.08 -15.04 15.44
N ALA A 169 -37.87 -14.51 15.25
CA ALA A 169 -36.67 -15.29 15.04
C ALA A 169 -36.51 -16.32 16.17
N LYS A 170 -36.54 -17.60 15.79
CA LYS A 170 -36.25 -18.71 16.71
C LYS A 170 -34.79 -18.58 17.14
N SER A 171 -34.56 -18.41 18.44
CA SER A 171 -33.23 -18.40 19.07
C SER A 171 -32.47 -19.67 18.67
N LYS A 172 -31.25 -19.50 18.12
CA LYS A 172 -30.31 -20.61 17.90
C LYS A 172 -30.06 -21.29 19.26
N PRO A 173 -30.24 -22.62 19.39
CA PRO A 173 -29.81 -23.32 20.60
C PRO A 173 -28.28 -23.24 20.70
N GLU A 174 -27.79 -22.84 21.87
CA GLU A 174 -26.36 -22.83 22.18
C GLU A 174 -25.81 -24.27 22.10
N PRO A 175 -24.60 -24.48 21.52
CA PRO A 175 -24.00 -25.79 21.47
C PRO A 175 -23.57 -26.22 22.89
N GLU A 176 -24.17 -27.30 23.39
CA GLU A 176 -23.72 -27.98 24.62
C GLU A 176 -22.30 -28.52 24.40
N VAL A 177 -21.38 -28.09 25.27
CA VAL A 177 -20.00 -28.56 25.33
C VAL A 177 -19.91 -29.53 26.51
N ASP A 178 -19.52 -30.77 26.25
CA ASP A 178 -19.30 -31.78 27.29
C ASP A 178 -18.09 -31.38 28.18
N ASP A 179 -18.02 -31.91 29.41
CA ASP A 179 -16.95 -31.67 30.41
C ASP A 179 -15.51 -32.07 29.96
N ASP A 180 -15.34 -32.52 28.71
CA ASP A 180 -14.06 -32.87 28.08
C ASP A 180 -13.72 -31.99 26.86
N GLY A 181 -14.45 -30.90 26.63
CA GLY A 181 -14.09 -29.84 25.68
C GLY A 181 -14.19 -30.18 24.19
N PHE A 182 -14.86 -31.27 23.81
CA PHE A 182 -15.05 -31.67 22.41
C PHE A 182 -16.47 -31.40 21.90
N THR A 183 -16.59 -30.74 20.73
CA THR A 183 -17.86 -30.55 20.03
C THR A 183 -18.25 -31.79 19.21
N LYS A 184 -19.45 -32.33 19.46
CA LYS A 184 -19.94 -33.57 18.85
C LYS A 184 -20.31 -33.36 17.37
N VAL A 185 -19.56 -33.99 16.46
CA VAL A 185 -19.87 -33.98 15.02
C VAL A 185 -21.08 -34.87 14.71
N VAL A 186 -22.20 -34.26 14.32
CA VAL A 186 -23.40 -34.98 13.85
C VAL A 186 -23.26 -35.34 12.37
N GLY A 187 -22.83 -36.57 12.09
CA GLY A 187 -22.76 -37.11 10.72
C GLY A 187 -24.14 -37.37 10.11
N LYS A 188 -24.49 -36.66 9.03
CA LYS A 188 -25.77 -36.80 8.32
C LYS A 188 -25.71 -37.96 7.31
N LYS A 189 -26.34 -39.10 7.65
CA LYS A 189 -26.48 -40.29 6.80
C LYS A 189 -27.66 -40.09 5.83
N LYS A 190 -27.40 -40.04 4.51
CA LYS A 190 -28.42 -39.99 3.45
C LYS A 190 -28.81 -41.43 3.08
N ARG A 191 -30.10 -41.77 3.22
CA ARG A 191 -30.75 -42.92 2.56
C ARG A 191 -31.58 -42.37 1.41
#